data_AF-A0A395JW55-F1
#
_entry.id   AF-A0A395JW55-F1
#
_cell.length_a   1.000
_cell.length_b   1.000
_cell.length_c   1.000
_cell.angle_alpha   90.00
_cell.angle_beta   90.00
_cell.angle_gamma   90.00
#
_symmetry.space_group_name_H-M   'P 1'
#
loop_
_entity.id
_entity.type
_entity.pdbx_description
1 polymer ?
#
loop_
_entity_poly.entity_id
_entity_poly.type
_entity_poly.pdbx_seq_one_letter_code
_entity_poly.pdbx_strand_id
1 'polypeptide(L)' 'MVASDVYNIAKALSKEEFVKLYNMLRTDVNKNNLKIRNKLPEFSKKDALQYLLENHIKKNRTNRTR' A
#
# COMPACT_ATOMS: atom_id res chain seq x y z
N MET A 1 19.20 6.81 21.00
CA MET A 1 20.00 7.38 19.89
C MET A 1 19.06 8.19 19.03
N VAL A 2 19.38 9.46 18.80
CA VAL A 2 18.60 10.38 17.96
C VAL A 2 19.11 10.27 16.52
N ALA A 3 18.29 10.64 15.52
CA ALA A 3 18.69 10.62 14.11
C ALA A 3 20.02 11.37 13.84
N SER A 4 20.26 12.46 14.56
CA SER A 4 21.51 13.22 14.50
C SER A 4 22.73 12.39 14.92
N ASP A 5 22.61 11.53 15.93
CA ASP A 5 23.71 10.68 16.39
C ASP A 5 24.08 9.66 15.32
N VAL A 6 23.07 9.05 14.69
CA VAL A 6 23.25 8.06 13.61
C VAL A 6 23.89 8.71 12.38
N TYR A 7 23.46 9.92 12.03
CA TYR A 7 24.05 10.68 10.93
C TYR A 7 25.53 11.03 11.17
N ASN A 8 25.86 11.47 12.40
CA ASN A 8 27.24 11.80 12.75
C ASN A 8 28.16 10.58 12.69
N ILE A 9 27.68 9.41 13.12
CA ILE A 9 28.41 8.14 13.02
C ILE A 9 28.58 7.74 11.55
N ALA A 10 27.53 7.82 10.74
CA ALA A 10 27.61 7.48 9.32
C ALA A 10 28.54 8.42 8.53
N LYS A 11 28.58 9.70 8.90
CA LYS A 11 29.47 10.70 8.28
C LYS A 11 30.96 10.46 8.61
N ALA A 12 31.26 9.81 9.72
CA ALA A 12 32.63 9.49 10.12
C ALA A 12 33.21 8.26 9.39
N LEU A 13 32.38 7.50 8.64
CA LEU A 13 32.84 6.35 7.85
C LEU A 13 33.69 6.77 6.66
N SER A 14 34.55 5.86 6.20
CA SER A 14 35.24 6.02 4.93
C SER A 14 34.25 6.04 3.76
N LYS A 15 34.62 6.67 2.63
CA LYS A 15 33.72 6.77 1.46
C LYS A 15 33.25 5.40 0.96
N GLU A 16 34.12 4.38 1.02
CA GLU A 16 33.81 3.02 0.58
C GLU A 16 32.78 2.35 1.48
N GLU A 17 32.95 2.46 2.80
CA GLU A 17 32.02 1.91 3.78
C GLU A 17 30.68 2.63 3.76
N PHE A 18 30.68 3.94 3.54
CA PHE A 18 29.47 4.73 3.38
C PHE A 18 28.62 4.26 2.20
N VAL A 19 29.26 4.00 1.04
CA VAL A 19 28.58 3.45 -0.14
C VAL A 19 28.02 2.05 0.14
N LYS A 20 28.77 1.22 0.86
CA LYS A 20 28.34 -0.13 1.24
C LYS A 20 27.12 -0.09 2.19
N LEU A 21 27.15 0.80 3.19
CA LEU A 21 26.05 1.05 4.11
C LEU A 21 24.81 1.55 3.38
N TYR A 22 24.97 2.52 2.47
CA TYR A 22 23.88 3.03 1.64
C TYR A 22 23.22 1.93 0.81
N ASN A 23 24.01 1.05 0.19
CA ASN A 23 23.47 -0.06 -0.60
C ASN A 23 22.67 -1.05 0.27
N MET A 24 23.13 -1.35 1.49
CA MET A 24 22.39 -2.21 2.44
C MET A 24 21.07 -1.56 2.88
N LEU A 25 21.11 -0.29 3.28
CA LEU A 25 19.91 0.46 3.68
C LEU A 25 18.90 0.56 2.53
N ARG A 26 19.38 0.81 1.32
CA ARG A 26 18.53 0.88 0.12
C ARG A 26 17.81 -0.44 -0.15
N THR A 27 18.49 -1.58 0.01
CA THR A 27 17.86 -2.90 -0.14
C THR A 27 16.80 -3.17 0.92
N ASP A 28 17.02 -2.75 2.16
CA ASP A 28 16.05 -2.94 3.25
C ASP A 28 14.83 -2.04 3.10
N VAL A 29 15.02 -0.78 2.68
CA VAL A 29 13.92 0.15 2.38
C VAL A 29 13.09 -0.37 1.20
N ASN A 30 13.72 -0.87 0.14
CA ASN A 30 13.00 -1.42 -1.02
C ASN A 30 12.26 -2.73 -0.72
N LYS A 31 12.73 -3.53 0.25
CA LYS A 31 12.02 -4.75 0.70
C LYS A 31 10.66 -4.41 1.33
N ASN A 32 10.55 -3.22 1.90
CA ASN A 32 9.33 -2.68 2.50
C ASN A 32 8.46 -1.90 1.51
N ASN A 33 8.73 -1.99 0.20
CA ASN A 33 7.75 -1.62 -0.81
C ASN A 33 6.57 -2.59 -0.70
N LEU A 34 5.67 -2.22 0.23
CA LEU A 34 4.34 -2.74 0.42
C LEU A 34 3.78 -3.07 -0.95
N LYS A 35 3.55 -4.37 -1.20
CA LYS A 35 2.75 -4.82 -2.32
C LYS A 35 1.44 -4.04 -2.22
N ILE A 36 1.32 -2.96 -3.00
CA ILE A 36 0.09 -2.21 -3.16
C ILE A 36 -0.91 -3.25 -3.63
N ARG A 37 -1.76 -3.69 -2.69
CA ARG A 37 -2.75 -4.72 -2.93
C ARG A 37 -3.59 -4.23 -4.11
N ASN A 38 -3.54 -5.03 -5.18
CA ASN A 38 -4.39 -5.06 -6.35
C ASN A 38 -5.27 -3.81 -6.52
N LYS A 39 -4.95 -3.02 -7.55
CA LYS A 39 -5.86 -2.03 -8.14
C LYS A 39 -7.28 -2.61 -8.07
N LEU A 40 -8.15 -1.98 -7.28
CA LEU A 40 -9.56 -2.38 -7.20
C LEU A 40 -10.07 -2.52 -8.64
N PRO A 41 -10.89 -3.55 -8.96
CA PRO A 41 -11.45 -3.68 -10.28
C PRO A 41 -12.10 -2.34 -10.64
N GLU A 42 -11.80 -1.84 -11.83
CA GLU A 42 -12.36 -0.58 -12.31
C GLU A 42 -13.88 -0.73 -12.36
N PHE A 43 -14.54 -0.24 -11.33
CA PHE A 43 -15.98 -0.39 -11.18
C PHE A 43 -16.64 0.49 -12.22
N SER A 44 -17.09 -0.12 -13.31
CA SER A 44 -17.70 0.60 -14.42
C SER A 44 -19.08 1.14 -14.01
N LYS A 45 -19.55 2.19 -14.69
CA LYS A 45 -20.91 2.70 -14.51
C LYS A 45 -21.96 1.60 -14.68
N LYS A 46 -21.70 0.63 -15.56
CA LYS A 46 -22.56 -0.53 -15.78
C LYS A 46 -22.64 -1.43 -14.53
N ASP A 47 -21.50 -1.69 -13.90
CA ASP A 47 -21.42 -2.52 -12.69
C ASP A 47 -22.10 -1.82 -11.51
N ALA A 48 -21.98 -0.49 -11.43
CA ALA A 48 -22.71 0.32 -10.45
C ALA A 48 -24.22 0.22 -10.60
N LEU A 49 -24.73 0.36 -11.83
CA LEU A 49 -26.16 0.23 -12.11
C LEU A 49 -26.64 -1.19 -11.81
N GLN A 50 -25.88 -2.20 -12.20
CA GLN A 50 -26.23 -3.60 -11.92
C GLN A 50 -26.28 -3.89 -10.42
N TYR A 51 -25.29 -3.39 -9.66
CA TYR A 51 -25.27 -3.52 -8.20
C TYR A 51 -26.46 -2.84 -7.53
N LEU A 52 -26.81 -1.62 -7.95
CA LEU A 52 -27.96 -0.89 -7.41
C LEU A 52 -29.29 -1.61 -7.71
N LEU A 53 -29.46 -2.07 -8.96
CA LEU A 53 -30.65 -2.83 -9.36
C LEU A 53 -30.77 -4.14 -8.57
N GLU A 54 -29.69 -4.90 -8.45
CA GLU A 54 -29.70 -6.16 -7.71
C GLU A 54 -30.08 -5.94 -6.24
N ASN A 55 -29.51 -4.95 -5.58
CA ASN A 55 -29.82 -4.69 -4.18
C ASN A 55 -31.24 -4.16 -3.98
N HIS A 56 -31.72 -3.31 -4.88
CA HIS A 56 -33.10 -2.82 -4.84
C HIS A 56 -34.11 -3.96 -5.06
N ILE A 57 -33.85 -4.85 -6.03
CA ILE A 57 -34.70 -6.01 -6.31
C ILE A 57 -34.66 -7.03 -5.17
N LYS A 58 -33.47 -7.33 -4.64
CA LYS A 58 -33.29 -8.25 -3.49
C LYS A 58 -34.01 -7.74 -2.24
N LYS A 59 -33.90 -6.43 -1.94
CA LYS A 59 -34.62 -5.78 -0.82
C LYS A 59 -36.15 -5.87 -0.99
N ASN A 60 -36.64 -5.72 -2.22
CA ASN A 60 -38.08 -5.83 -2.50
C ASN A 60 -38.60 -7.27 -2.45
N ARG A 61 -37.76 -8.27 -2.72
CA ARG A 61 -38.12 -9.69 -2.52
C ARG A 61 -38.24 -10.03 -1.04
N THR A 62 -37.30 -9.60 -0.20
CA THR A 62 -37.35 -9.85 1.25
C THR A 62 -38.53 -9.18 1.95
N ASN A 63 -39.00 -8.04 1.44
CA ASN A 63 -40.15 -7.31 1.99
C ASN A 63 -41.50 -7.85 1.50
N ARG A 64 -41.54 -8.66 0.43
CA ARG A 64 -42.76 -9.31 -0.07
C ARG A 64 -43.06 -10.66 0.60
N THR A 65 -42.05 -11.26 1.23
CA THR A 65 -42.15 -12.54 1.94
C THR A 65 -42.29 -12.38 3.45
N ARG A 66 -42.48 -11.16 3.96
CA ARG A 66 -42.77 -10.86 5.36
C ARG A 66 -44.23 -10.46 5.53
#